data_AF-A0A433TL21-F1
#
_entry.id   AF-A0A433TL21-F1
#
_cell.length_a   1.000
_cell.length_b   1.000
_cell.length_c   1.000
_cell.angle_alpha   90.00
_cell.angle_beta   90.00
_cell.angle_gamma   90.00
#
_symmetry.space_group_name_H-M   'P 1'
#
loop_
_entity.id
_entity.type
_entity.pdbx_description
1 polymer ?
#
loop_
_entity_poly.entity_id
_entity_poly.type
_entity_poly.pdbx_seq_one_letter_code
_entity_poly.pdbx_strand_id
1 'polypeptide(L)'
;MKIRYQMTGSPMTKAAVRVWSKMSTSRLKRHFISILLTIFTILMLLHLHTYLLKAMMRSLLYGASDLETMEAFETRQTLLDARCINMTKEDNGDIDVMTHTPHKLLYCPVPKAGKTFWVRVFRFISGDVPNHVKVKSVFDVDREFAHYAPWKEGVHTKYKLVNKPHFPRKLKFLVARDPYERILSAYIDKIFLMDFWFSHGSAIIDQRDRLNMMAKANADGSRNVSRCPYDITVSLLVTLDTIPE
;
A
#
# COMPACT_ATOMS: atom_id res chain seq x y z
N MET A 1 -50.74 -16.03 15.38
CA MET A 1 -50.29 -15.25 16.57
C MET A 1 -50.32 -13.77 16.20
N LYS A 2 -51.20 -12.97 16.84
CA LYS A 2 -51.47 -11.57 16.46
C LYS A 2 -50.87 -10.65 17.52
N ILE A 3 -49.70 -10.07 17.22
CA ILE A 3 -48.99 -9.17 18.15
C ILE A 3 -49.63 -7.78 18.06
N ARG A 4 -50.17 -7.30 19.19
CA ARG A 4 -50.80 -5.99 19.31
C ARG A 4 -49.78 -5.07 19.99
N TYR A 5 -49.18 -4.16 19.23
CA TYR A 5 -48.26 -3.15 19.78
C TYR A 5 -49.05 -2.09 20.56
N GLN A 6 -48.79 -1.97 21.86
CA GLN A 6 -49.21 -0.81 22.66
C GLN A 6 -48.16 0.29 22.51
N MET A 7 -48.52 1.41 21.87
CA MET A 7 -47.68 2.60 21.84
C MET A 7 -47.79 3.37 23.15
N THR A 8 -46.77 3.22 24.01
CA THR A 8 -46.60 4.08 25.19
C THR A 8 -46.00 5.41 24.75
N GLY A 9 -46.85 6.40 24.47
CA GLY A 9 -46.40 7.77 24.15
C GLY A 9 -45.67 8.43 25.33
N SER A 10 -44.55 9.13 25.04
CA SER A 10 -43.67 9.72 26.05
C SER A 10 -44.38 10.79 26.90
N PRO A 11 -43.94 11.05 28.15
CA PRO A 11 -44.56 12.04 29.04
C PRO A 11 -44.70 13.44 28.41
N MET A 12 -43.77 13.84 27.54
CA MET A 12 -43.83 15.13 26.82
C MET A 12 -45.01 15.23 25.86
N THR A 13 -45.35 14.14 25.17
CA THR A 13 -46.51 14.13 24.25
C THR A 13 -47.83 14.35 24.99
N LYS A 14 -47.95 13.81 26.22
CA LYS A 14 -49.15 13.97 27.07
C LYS A 14 -49.31 15.38 27.62
N ALA A 15 -48.21 16.12 27.81
CA ALA A 15 -48.25 17.51 28.25
C ALA A 15 -48.67 18.47 27.11
N ALA A 16 -48.12 18.27 25.90
CA ALA A 16 -48.44 19.07 24.72
C ALA A 16 -49.93 18.96 24.33
N VAL A 17 -50.49 17.75 24.38
CA VAL A 17 -51.91 17.50 24.10
C VAL A 17 -52.85 18.22 25.08
N ARG A 18 -52.47 18.29 26.36
CA ARG A 18 -53.24 18.98 27.41
C ARG A 18 -53.27 20.50 27.25
N VAL A 19 -52.17 21.09 26.77
CA VAL A 19 -52.09 22.54 26.49
C VAL A 19 -52.94 22.88 25.25
N TRP A 20 -52.86 22.05 24.21
CA TRP A 20 -53.63 22.22 22.98
C TRP A 20 -55.15 22.18 23.20
N SER A 21 -55.63 21.28 24.06
CA SER A 21 -57.06 21.15 24.36
C SER A 21 -57.64 22.35 25.13
N LYS A 22 -56.80 23.13 25.81
CA LYS A 22 -57.20 24.32 26.57
C LYS A 22 -57.15 25.64 25.78
N MET A 23 -56.61 25.65 24.56
CA MET A 23 -56.58 26.86 23.72
C MET A 23 -57.98 27.13 23.10
N SER A 24 -58.65 28.17 23.60
CA SER A 24 -60.07 28.51 23.34
C SER A 24 -60.35 29.15 21.97
N THR A 25 -59.36 29.79 21.32
CA THR A 25 -59.60 30.52 20.05
C THR A 25 -58.87 29.90 18.85
N SER A 26 -59.58 29.77 17.73
CA SER A 26 -59.07 29.25 16.45
C SER A 26 -57.88 30.04 15.88
N ARG A 27 -57.72 31.30 16.31
CA ARG A 27 -56.60 32.16 15.94
C ARG A 27 -55.30 31.76 16.66
N LEU A 28 -55.37 31.42 17.95
CA LEU A 28 -54.21 31.05 18.76
C LEU A 28 -53.59 29.71 18.29
N LYS A 29 -54.44 28.74 17.90
CA LYS A 29 -53.98 27.45 17.36
C LYS A 29 -53.24 27.59 16.03
N ARG A 30 -53.67 28.51 15.16
CA ARG A 30 -52.98 28.81 13.89
C ARG A 30 -51.59 29.42 14.13
N HIS A 31 -51.46 30.35 15.07
CA HIS A 31 -50.15 30.90 15.42
C HIS A 31 -49.21 29.84 16.01
N PHE A 32 -49.72 28.94 16.86
CA PHE A 32 -48.91 27.87 17.43
C PHE A 32 -48.42 26.85 16.38
N ILE A 33 -49.29 26.45 15.44
CA ILE A 33 -48.90 25.60 14.30
C ILE A 33 -47.84 26.31 13.44
N SER A 34 -48.05 27.60 13.16
CA SER A 34 -47.10 28.40 12.39
C SER A 34 -45.72 28.45 13.05
N ILE A 35 -45.66 28.64 14.38
CA ILE A 35 -44.40 28.66 15.15
C ILE A 35 -43.72 27.27 15.13
N LEU A 36 -44.47 26.19 15.25
CA LEU A 36 -43.90 24.84 15.18
C LEU A 36 -43.32 24.54 13.79
N LEU A 37 -44.01 24.96 12.73
CA LEU A 37 -43.52 24.81 11.36
C LEU A 37 -42.25 25.63 11.12
N THR A 38 -42.17 26.87 11.63
CA THR A 38 -40.95 27.68 11.51
C THR A 38 -39.78 27.12 12.31
N ILE A 39 -40.03 26.60 13.53
CA ILE A 39 -38.98 25.93 14.31
C ILE A 39 -38.49 24.69 13.57
N PHE A 40 -39.40 23.87 13.03
CA PHE A 40 -39.03 22.66 12.30
C PHE A 40 -38.22 22.96 11.04
N THR A 41 -38.59 23.98 10.26
CA THR A 41 -37.82 24.39 9.08
C THR A 41 -36.43 24.90 9.46
N ILE A 42 -36.32 25.71 10.52
CA ILE A 42 -35.01 26.19 11.02
C ILE A 42 -34.12 25.02 11.44
N LEU A 43 -34.65 24.04 12.18
CA LEU A 43 -33.90 22.86 12.60
C LEU A 43 -33.43 22.00 11.42
N MET A 44 -34.28 21.81 10.41
CA MET A 44 -33.92 21.09 9.19
C MET A 44 -32.83 21.81 8.41
N LEU A 45 -32.90 23.14 8.30
CA LEU A 45 -31.87 23.96 7.65
C LEU A 45 -30.54 23.91 8.42
N LEU A 46 -30.56 23.98 9.74
CA LEU A 46 -29.37 23.82 10.58
C LEU A 46 -28.74 22.44 10.41
N HIS A 47 -29.56 21.38 10.40
CA HIS A 47 -29.06 20.03 10.20
C HIS A 47 -28.42 19.86 8.81
N LEU A 48 -29.09 20.35 7.77
CA LEU A 48 -28.55 20.34 6.40
C LEU A 48 -27.24 21.13 6.31
N HIS A 49 -27.16 22.31 6.94
CA HIS A 49 -25.95 23.12 6.97
C HIS A 49 -24.79 22.39 7.67
N THR A 50 -25.04 21.77 8.83
CA THR A 50 -24.00 20.99 9.52
C THR A 50 -23.57 19.76 8.73
N TYR A 51 -24.48 19.12 8.00
CA TYR A 51 -24.15 18.00 7.12
C TYR A 51 -23.27 18.45 5.95
N LEU A 52 -23.62 19.55 5.30
CA LEU A 52 -22.84 20.14 4.21
C LEU A 52 -21.45 20.58 4.67
N LEU A 53 -21.34 21.24 5.82
CA LEU A 53 -20.04 21.62 6.41
C LEU A 53 -19.16 20.39 6.68
N LYS A 54 -19.73 19.32 7.26
CA LYS A 54 -18.98 18.08 7.51
C LYS A 54 -18.54 17.40 6.21
N ALA A 55 -19.39 17.38 5.19
CA ALA A 55 -19.04 16.81 3.89
C ALA A 55 -17.90 17.62 3.24
N MET A 56 -17.99 18.95 3.27
CA MET A 56 -16.97 19.83 2.70
C MET A 56 -15.63 19.73 3.43
N MET A 57 -15.63 19.69 4.77
CA MET A 57 -14.40 19.49 5.56
C MET A 57 -13.76 18.12 5.28
N ARG A 58 -14.55 17.05 5.10
CA ARG A 58 -14.01 15.75 4.70
C ARG A 58 -13.32 15.82 3.34
N SER A 59 -13.97 16.42 2.34
CA SER A 59 -13.37 16.57 1.01
C SER A 59 -12.09 17.40 1.01
N LEU A 60 -12.04 18.48 1.81
CA LEU A 60 -10.83 19.29 2.00
C LEU A 60 -9.70 18.51 2.68
N LEU A 61 -10.01 17.73 3.72
CA LEU A 61 -9.02 16.90 4.42
C LEU A 61 -8.46 15.81 3.51
N TYR A 62 -9.32 15.12 2.74
CA TYR A 62 -8.87 14.13 1.75
C TYR A 62 -8.01 14.77 0.65
N GLY A 63 -8.42 15.91 0.11
CA GLY A 63 -7.64 16.62 -0.91
C GLY A 63 -6.27 17.10 -0.41
N ALA A 64 -6.19 17.56 0.85
CA ALA A 64 -4.94 17.99 1.46
C ALA A 64 -3.97 16.81 1.69
N SER A 65 -4.46 15.66 2.15
CA SER A 65 -3.63 14.45 2.29
C SER A 65 -3.13 13.94 0.94
N ASP A 66 -3.96 14.03 -0.10
CA ASP A 66 -3.59 13.58 -1.45
C ASP A 66 -2.52 14.49 -2.06
N LEU A 67 -2.58 15.81 -1.80
CA LEU A 67 -1.56 16.76 -2.27
C LEU A 67 -0.20 16.53 -1.60
N GLU A 68 -0.18 16.36 -0.27
CA GLU A 68 1.05 16.10 0.49
C GLU A 68 1.70 14.76 0.09
N THR A 69 0.88 13.73 -0.16
CA THR A 69 1.38 12.43 -0.63
C THR A 69 1.92 12.49 -2.06
N MET A 70 1.32 13.29 -2.93
CA MET A 70 1.77 13.48 -4.31
C MET A 70 3.09 14.27 -4.38
N GLU A 71 3.25 15.35 -3.61
CA GLU A 71 4.52 16.09 -3.51
C GLU A 71 5.66 15.22 -2.96
N ALA A 72 5.37 14.42 -1.92
CA ALA A 72 6.32 13.48 -1.36
C ALA A 72 6.68 12.36 -2.36
N PHE A 73 5.76 11.98 -3.25
CA PHE A 73 6.01 11.02 -4.32
C PHE A 73 6.91 11.61 -5.41
N GLU A 74 6.60 12.80 -5.92
CA GLU A 74 7.38 13.49 -6.95
C GLU A 74 8.81 13.78 -6.48
N THR A 75 8.97 14.19 -5.22
CA THR A 75 10.28 14.40 -4.60
C THR A 75 11.09 13.11 -4.58
N ARG A 76 10.48 11.98 -4.16
CA ARG A 76 11.16 10.68 -4.15
C ARG A 76 11.50 10.20 -5.56
N GLN A 77 10.60 10.40 -6.53
CA GLN A 77 10.83 10.03 -7.92
C GLN A 77 12.01 10.83 -8.50
N THR A 78 12.06 12.13 -8.24
CA THR A 78 13.16 13.00 -8.67
C THR A 78 14.49 12.60 -8.05
N LEU A 79 14.51 12.30 -6.74
CA LEU A 79 15.69 11.80 -6.04
C LEU A 79 16.15 10.46 -6.60
N LEU A 80 15.21 9.57 -6.92
CA LEU A 80 15.50 8.28 -7.54
C LEU A 80 16.09 8.44 -8.93
N ASP A 81 15.49 9.25 -9.77
CA ASP A 81 15.96 9.48 -11.13
C ASP A 81 17.35 10.13 -11.11
N ALA A 82 17.56 11.14 -10.27
CA ALA A 82 18.87 11.78 -10.08
C ALA A 82 19.94 10.78 -9.59
N ARG A 83 19.58 9.84 -8.72
CA ARG A 83 20.51 8.82 -8.21
C ARG A 83 20.77 7.71 -9.22
N CYS A 84 19.74 7.24 -9.91
CA CYS A 84 19.82 6.22 -10.96
C CYS A 84 20.66 6.70 -12.16
N ILE A 85 20.58 7.99 -12.52
CA ILE A 85 21.40 8.60 -13.58
C ILE A 85 22.90 8.57 -13.21
N ASN A 86 23.22 8.66 -11.92
CA ASN A 86 24.58 8.60 -11.39
C ASN A 86 25.04 7.20 -10.96
N MET A 87 24.24 6.15 -11.20
CA MET A 87 24.73 4.76 -11.15
C MET A 87 25.62 4.51 -12.37
N THR A 88 26.79 5.15 -12.37
CA THR A 88 27.87 4.84 -13.27
C THR A 88 28.40 3.44 -12.94
N LYS A 89 29.10 2.86 -13.93
CA LYS A 89 29.59 1.47 -14.09
C LYS A 89 30.23 0.77 -12.87
N GLU A 90 30.40 1.43 -11.74
CA GLU A 90 31.03 0.90 -10.52
C GLU A 90 30.05 0.13 -9.61
N ASP A 91 28.75 0.42 -9.68
CA ASP A 91 27.75 -0.47 -9.08
C ASP A 91 27.49 -1.63 -10.04
N ASN A 92 28.24 -2.72 -9.84
CA ASN A 92 27.99 -4.06 -10.41
C ASN A 92 26.69 -4.68 -9.86
N GLY A 93 25.60 -3.92 -9.87
CA GLY A 93 24.28 -4.40 -9.49
C GLY A 93 23.76 -5.34 -10.57
N ASP A 94 23.58 -6.60 -10.20
CA ASP A 94 22.77 -7.54 -10.97
C ASP A 94 21.30 -7.24 -10.71
N ILE A 95 20.53 -6.92 -11.75
CA ILE A 95 19.07 -6.95 -11.67
C ILE A 95 18.63 -8.40 -11.77
N ASP A 96 17.98 -8.88 -10.71
CA ASP A 96 17.25 -10.13 -10.72
C ASP A 96 15.96 -9.96 -11.52
N VAL A 97 15.79 -10.71 -12.61
CA VAL A 97 14.50 -10.81 -13.31
C VAL A 97 14.12 -12.26 -13.59
N MET A 98 12.82 -12.50 -13.58
CA MET A 98 12.25 -13.78 -13.97
C MET A 98 11.79 -13.69 -15.41
N THR A 99 12.11 -14.73 -16.18
CA THR A 99 11.78 -14.80 -17.60
C THR A 99 11.04 -16.08 -17.90
N HIS A 100 9.99 -15.96 -18.71
CA HIS A 100 9.30 -17.13 -19.23
C HIS A 100 9.18 -16.99 -20.74
N THR A 101 10.08 -17.66 -21.46
CA THR A 101 10.25 -17.53 -22.91
C THR A 101 9.01 -17.97 -23.72
N PRO A 102 8.32 -19.08 -23.39
CA PRO A 102 7.13 -19.51 -24.15
C PRO A 102 6.04 -18.44 -24.25
N HIS A 103 5.75 -17.74 -23.15
CA HIS A 103 4.76 -16.65 -23.12
C HIS A 103 5.38 -15.26 -23.31
N LYS A 104 6.67 -15.17 -23.62
CA LYS A 104 7.42 -13.91 -23.76
C LYS A 104 7.21 -12.98 -22.56
N LEU A 105 7.27 -13.50 -21.33
CA LEU A 105 7.09 -12.72 -20.11
C LEU A 105 8.41 -12.35 -19.46
N LEU A 106 8.47 -11.15 -18.89
CA LEU A 106 9.53 -10.68 -18.02
C LEU A 106 8.93 -10.02 -16.78
N TYR A 107 9.32 -10.50 -15.61
CA TYR A 107 8.88 -9.99 -14.32
C TYR A 107 10.07 -9.50 -13.50
N CYS A 108 9.97 -8.28 -12.99
CA CYS A 108 10.93 -7.72 -12.03
C CYS A 108 10.41 -7.94 -10.60
N PRO A 109 11.09 -8.76 -9.77
CA PRO A 109 10.65 -9.05 -8.42
C PRO A 109 10.74 -7.82 -7.51
N VAL A 110 9.58 -7.29 -7.09
CA VAL A 110 9.51 -6.19 -6.13
C VAL A 110 9.31 -6.74 -4.71
N PRO A 111 10.21 -6.43 -3.76
CA PRO A 111 10.05 -6.84 -2.38
C PRO A 111 8.70 -6.42 -1.80
N LYS A 112 8.04 -7.36 -1.12
CA LYS A 112 6.77 -7.15 -0.39
C LYS A 112 5.55 -6.73 -1.24
N ALA A 113 5.68 -6.70 -2.56
CA ALA A 113 4.58 -6.57 -3.52
C ALA A 113 4.14 -7.95 -4.08
N GLY A 114 4.09 -8.97 -3.22
CA GLY A 114 3.72 -10.33 -3.63
C GLY A 114 4.82 -11.13 -4.32
N LYS A 115 6.11 -10.75 -4.19
CA LYS A 115 7.26 -11.45 -4.78
C LYS A 115 7.15 -12.98 -4.69
N THR A 116 6.93 -13.54 -3.51
CA THR A 116 6.85 -15.00 -3.31
C THR A 116 5.79 -15.67 -4.19
N PHE A 117 4.63 -15.04 -4.35
CA PHE A 117 3.56 -15.58 -5.19
C PHE A 117 4.00 -15.59 -6.66
N TRP A 118 4.54 -14.50 -7.16
CA TRP A 118 5.01 -14.43 -8.55
C TRP A 118 6.19 -15.36 -8.82
N VAL A 119 7.11 -15.53 -7.86
CA VAL A 119 8.16 -16.56 -7.93
C VAL A 119 7.56 -17.95 -8.16
N ARG A 120 6.52 -18.30 -7.39
CA ARG A 120 5.81 -19.58 -7.55
C ARG A 120 5.10 -19.68 -8.90
N VAL A 121 4.49 -18.60 -9.39
CA VAL A 121 3.88 -18.56 -10.73
C VAL A 121 4.93 -18.90 -11.78
N PHE A 122 6.09 -18.24 -11.76
CA PHE A 122 7.17 -18.47 -12.75
C PHE A 122 7.75 -19.88 -12.67
N ARG A 123 7.91 -20.45 -11.46
CA ARG A 123 8.28 -21.86 -11.27
C ARG A 123 7.23 -22.78 -11.90
N PHE A 124 5.96 -22.57 -11.57
CA PHE A 124 4.84 -23.38 -12.04
C PHE A 124 4.70 -23.37 -13.57
N ILE A 125 4.61 -22.19 -14.19
CA ILE A 125 4.41 -22.08 -15.65
C ILE A 125 5.63 -22.55 -16.45
N SER A 126 6.83 -22.52 -15.85
CA SER A 126 8.06 -23.02 -16.48
C SER A 126 8.26 -24.52 -16.27
N GLY A 127 7.37 -25.21 -15.55
CA GLY A 127 7.58 -26.59 -15.12
C GLY A 127 8.85 -26.76 -14.28
N ASP A 128 9.31 -25.70 -13.64
CA ASP A 128 10.47 -25.69 -12.75
C ASP A 128 10.01 -26.00 -11.33
N VAL A 129 9.65 -27.27 -11.13
CA VAL A 129 9.09 -27.80 -9.88
C VAL A 129 9.81 -29.10 -9.50
N PRO A 130 9.75 -29.54 -8.24
CA PRO A 130 10.38 -30.79 -7.82
C PRO A 130 9.81 -31.99 -8.57
N ASN A 131 10.68 -32.84 -9.14
CA ASN A 131 10.27 -34.01 -9.94
C ASN A 131 9.43 -35.04 -9.15
N HIS A 132 9.52 -35.04 -7.82
CA HIS A 132 8.84 -36.00 -6.94
C HIS A 132 7.49 -35.50 -6.41
N VAL A 133 7.08 -34.27 -6.75
CA VAL A 133 5.83 -33.67 -6.26
C VAL A 133 4.88 -33.44 -7.43
N LYS A 134 3.66 -33.96 -7.32
CA LYS A 134 2.60 -33.67 -8.29
C LYS A 134 2.04 -32.28 -8.04
N VAL A 135 2.61 -31.28 -8.70
CA VAL A 135 2.14 -29.89 -8.66
C VAL A 135 0.98 -29.72 -9.65
N LYS A 136 -0.21 -29.37 -9.16
CA LYS A 136 -1.40 -29.11 -9.99
C LYS A 136 -1.76 -27.62 -10.03
N SER A 137 -1.32 -26.86 -9.03
CA SER A 137 -1.59 -25.44 -8.88
C SER A 137 -0.33 -24.68 -8.45
N VAL A 138 -0.36 -23.35 -8.64
CA VAL A 138 0.70 -22.44 -8.14
C VAL A 138 0.86 -22.54 -6.62
N PHE A 139 -0.22 -22.85 -5.89
CA PHE A 139 -0.20 -22.98 -4.43
C PHE A 139 0.49 -24.26 -3.95
N ASP A 140 0.62 -25.27 -4.82
CA ASP A 140 1.31 -26.52 -4.50
C ASP A 140 2.85 -26.37 -4.60
N VAL A 141 3.33 -25.26 -5.16
CA VAL A 141 4.77 -24.93 -5.18
C VAL A 141 5.19 -24.45 -3.79
N ASP A 142 6.03 -25.23 -3.12
CA ASP A 142 6.52 -24.90 -1.78
C ASP A 142 7.22 -23.52 -1.72
N ARG A 143 7.11 -22.85 -0.56
CA ARG A 143 7.69 -21.51 -0.35
C ARG A 143 9.21 -21.58 -0.36
N GLU A 144 9.79 -22.54 0.32
CA GLU A 144 11.24 -22.66 0.45
C GLU A 144 11.85 -23.07 -0.89
N PHE A 145 11.23 -24.02 -1.60
CA PHE A 145 11.65 -24.37 -2.95
C PHE A 145 11.65 -23.15 -3.88
N ALA A 146 10.59 -22.34 -3.85
CA ALA A 146 10.49 -21.14 -4.68
C ALA A 146 11.66 -20.16 -4.47
N HIS A 147 12.11 -19.97 -3.21
CA HIS A 147 13.15 -18.99 -2.88
C HIS A 147 14.58 -19.55 -2.90
N TYR A 148 14.78 -20.82 -2.55
CA TYR A 148 16.10 -21.36 -2.24
C TYR A 148 16.56 -22.45 -3.19
N ALA A 149 15.66 -23.08 -3.95
CA ALA A 149 16.08 -24.07 -4.94
C ALA A 149 16.82 -23.40 -6.11
N PRO A 150 17.82 -24.05 -6.71
CA PRO A 150 18.42 -23.56 -7.94
C PRO A 150 17.36 -23.45 -9.05
N TRP A 151 17.50 -22.45 -9.90
CA TRP A 151 16.60 -22.23 -11.04
C TRP A 151 17.01 -23.07 -12.23
N LYS A 152 16.03 -23.58 -12.99
CA LYS A 152 16.31 -24.08 -14.34
C LYS A 152 16.85 -22.96 -15.21
N GLU A 153 17.79 -23.30 -16.08
CA GLU A 153 18.42 -22.35 -17.00
C GLU A 153 17.36 -21.61 -17.82
N GLY A 154 17.49 -20.29 -17.92
CA GLY A 154 16.58 -19.43 -18.69
C GLY A 154 15.26 -19.06 -18.01
N VAL A 155 14.96 -19.58 -16.82
CA VAL A 155 13.77 -19.16 -16.01
C VAL A 155 14.08 -17.94 -15.16
N HIS A 156 15.31 -17.87 -14.64
CA HIS A 156 15.81 -16.79 -13.80
C HIS A 156 17.11 -16.28 -14.40
N THR A 157 17.18 -14.97 -14.63
CA THR A 157 18.34 -14.35 -15.24
C THR A 157 18.76 -13.14 -14.43
N LYS A 158 20.05 -13.07 -14.11
CA LYS A 158 20.66 -11.86 -13.56
C LYS A 158 21.20 -11.02 -14.71
N TYR A 159 20.69 -9.79 -14.85
CA TYR A 159 21.17 -8.85 -15.85
C TYR A 159 22.08 -7.82 -15.21
N LYS A 160 23.28 -7.64 -15.77
CA LYS A 160 24.18 -6.56 -15.36
C LYS A 160 23.63 -5.22 -15.83
N LEU A 161 23.48 -4.26 -14.91
CA LEU A 161 23.07 -2.88 -15.20
C LEU A 161 23.95 -2.21 -16.26
N VAL A 162 25.26 -2.52 -16.24
CA VAL A 162 26.29 -1.92 -17.09
C VAL A 162 26.03 -2.07 -18.59
N ASN A 163 25.26 -3.08 -19.00
CA ASN A 163 25.08 -3.44 -20.40
C ASN A 163 23.77 -2.92 -21.02
N LYS A 164 23.01 -2.03 -20.35
CA LYS A 164 21.64 -1.66 -20.75
C LYS A 164 20.89 -2.89 -21.26
N PRO A 165 20.52 -3.82 -20.36
CA PRO A 165 20.07 -5.15 -20.76
C PRO A 165 19.08 -5.05 -21.91
N HIS A 166 19.48 -5.57 -23.07
CA HIS A 166 18.59 -5.71 -24.21
C HIS A 166 17.55 -6.74 -23.80
N PHE A 167 16.52 -6.28 -23.12
CA PHE A 167 15.40 -7.11 -22.75
C PHE A 167 14.74 -7.51 -24.07
N PRO A 168 14.70 -8.80 -24.42
CA PRO A 168 14.08 -9.26 -25.65
C PRO A 168 12.62 -8.77 -25.71
N ARG A 169 12.01 -8.70 -26.90
CA ARG A 169 10.61 -8.29 -27.12
C ARG A 169 9.64 -9.20 -26.33
N LYS A 170 9.50 -8.90 -25.05
CA LYS A 170 8.75 -9.61 -24.02
C LYS A 170 7.83 -8.60 -23.36
N LEU A 171 6.64 -9.06 -22.98
CA LEU A 171 5.75 -8.31 -22.12
C LEU A 171 6.42 -8.16 -20.75
N LYS A 172 6.70 -6.91 -20.38
CA LYS A 172 7.31 -6.55 -19.10
C LYS A 172 6.19 -6.11 -18.19
N PHE A 173 6.15 -6.65 -16.99
CA PHE A 173 5.21 -6.17 -16.00
C PHE A 173 5.85 -6.13 -14.62
N LEU A 174 5.43 -5.12 -13.86
CA LEU A 174 5.75 -4.93 -12.46
C LEU A 174 4.46 -5.12 -11.67
N VAL A 175 4.56 -5.79 -10.53
CA VAL A 175 3.44 -5.81 -9.58
C VAL A 175 3.75 -4.83 -8.47
N ALA A 176 2.90 -3.82 -8.36
CA ALA A 176 2.95 -2.81 -7.33
C ALA A 176 1.94 -3.13 -6.21
N ARG A 177 2.19 -2.57 -5.03
CA ARG A 177 1.31 -2.62 -3.86
C ARG A 177 1.32 -1.24 -3.21
N ASP A 178 0.26 -0.90 -2.49
CA ASP A 178 0.22 0.30 -1.66
C ASP A 178 1.51 0.44 -0.80
N PRO A 179 2.19 1.60 -0.82
CA PRO A 179 3.44 1.82 -0.10
C PRO A 179 3.34 1.55 1.41
N TYR A 180 2.24 1.96 2.05
CA TYR A 180 2.05 1.80 3.49
C TYR A 180 1.80 0.34 3.85
N GLU A 181 1.01 -0.38 3.04
CA GLU A 181 0.87 -1.82 3.21
C GLU A 181 2.19 -2.57 2.98
N ARG A 182 3.02 -2.10 2.04
CA ARG A 182 4.34 -2.67 1.77
C ARG A 182 5.28 -2.51 2.97
N ILE A 183 5.30 -1.33 3.58
CA ILE A 183 6.06 -1.02 4.80
C ILE A 183 5.54 -1.85 5.97
N LEU A 184 4.23 -1.88 6.20
CA LEU A 184 3.62 -2.67 7.27
C LEU A 184 3.93 -4.16 7.11
N SER A 185 3.84 -4.69 5.89
CA SER A 185 4.19 -6.08 5.60
C SER A 185 5.68 -6.37 5.84
N ALA A 186 6.57 -5.40 5.58
CA ALA A 186 8.00 -5.53 5.88
C ALA A 186 8.25 -5.51 7.39
N TYR A 187 7.61 -4.57 8.11
CA TYR A 187 7.70 -4.47 9.56
C TYR A 187 7.24 -5.77 10.22
N ILE A 188 6.07 -6.30 9.84
CA ILE A 188 5.58 -7.55 10.42
C ILE A 188 6.54 -8.70 10.13
N ASP A 189 6.97 -8.87 8.88
CA ASP A 189 7.80 -10.00 8.45
C ASP A 189 9.24 -9.98 8.97
N LYS A 190 9.82 -8.80 9.22
CA LYS A 190 11.23 -8.64 9.59
C LYS A 190 11.44 -8.23 11.04
N ILE A 191 10.50 -7.48 11.60
CA ILE A 191 10.58 -6.98 12.97
C ILE A 191 9.61 -7.75 13.85
N PHE A 192 8.34 -7.89 13.50
CA PHE A 192 7.39 -8.52 14.43
C PHE A 192 7.55 -10.05 14.54
N LEU A 193 7.74 -10.72 13.41
CA LEU A 193 7.91 -12.17 13.36
C LEU A 193 9.37 -12.55 13.68
N MET A 194 9.54 -13.42 14.68
CA MET A 194 10.84 -13.81 15.23
C MET A 194 11.64 -14.76 14.33
N ASP A 195 11.05 -15.27 13.25
CA ASP A 195 11.61 -16.33 12.39
C ASP A 195 13.02 -16.02 11.86
N PHE A 196 13.36 -14.74 11.76
CA PHE A 196 14.60 -14.27 11.15
C PHE A 196 15.47 -13.41 12.08
N TRP A 197 15.08 -13.20 13.33
CA TRP A 197 15.81 -12.32 14.25
C TRP A 197 17.23 -12.82 14.53
N PHE A 198 17.42 -14.12 14.72
CA PHE A 198 18.74 -14.66 14.99
C PHE A 198 19.69 -14.56 13.78
N SER A 199 19.18 -14.78 12.57
CA SER A 199 19.99 -14.71 11.36
C SER A 199 20.24 -13.28 10.89
N HIS A 200 19.21 -12.44 10.87
CA HIS A 200 19.30 -11.07 10.38
C HIS A 200 19.78 -10.11 11.48
N GLY A 201 19.41 -10.34 12.74
CA GLY A 201 19.83 -9.50 13.87
C GLY A 201 21.34 -9.50 14.05
N SER A 202 22.00 -10.67 14.00
CA SER A 202 23.47 -10.75 14.02
C SER A 202 24.09 -9.99 12.86
N ALA A 203 23.57 -10.15 11.63
CA ALA A 203 24.07 -9.42 10.46
C ALA A 203 23.89 -7.89 10.60
N ILE A 204 22.80 -7.43 11.22
CA ILE A 204 22.54 -6.01 11.49
C ILE A 204 23.54 -5.46 12.51
N ILE A 205 23.81 -6.22 13.59
CA ILE A 205 24.78 -5.83 14.62
C ILE A 205 26.19 -5.76 14.01
N ASP A 206 26.59 -6.78 13.27
CA ASP A 206 27.89 -6.82 12.59
C ASP A 206 28.05 -5.65 11.61
N GLN A 207 27.00 -5.35 10.85
CA GLN A 207 27.01 -4.23 9.91
C GLN A 207 27.10 -2.89 10.63
N ARG A 208 26.34 -2.70 11.72
CA ARG A 208 26.42 -1.50 12.57
C ARG A 208 27.84 -1.31 13.09
N ASP A 209 28.45 -2.37 13.61
CA ASP A 209 29.79 -2.29 14.20
C ASP A 209 30.85 -1.98 13.14
N ARG A 210 30.73 -2.55 11.94
CA ARG A 210 31.55 -2.18 10.78
C ARG A 210 31.38 -0.72 10.39
N LEU A 211 30.15 -0.22 10.32
CA LEU A 211 29.88 1.19 10.01
C LEU A 211 30.45 2.13 11.08
N ASN A 212 30.35 1.76 12.36
CA ASN A 212 30.94 2.50 13.47
C ASN A 212 32.48 2.53 13.38
N MET A 213 33.11 1.41 13.01
CA MET A 213 34.56 1.35 12.78
C MET A 213 34.97 2.22 11.58
N MET A 214 34.20 2.20 10.48
CA MET A 214 34.45 3.05 9.31
C MET A 214 34.26 4.53 9.63
N ALA A 215 33.23 4.90 10.40
CA ALA A 215 33.00 6.27 10.82
C ALA A 215 34.14 6.81 11.70
N LYS A 216 34.65 5.97 12.62
CA LYS A 216 35.85 6.30 13.41
C LYS A 216 37.09 6.46 12.54
N ALA A 217 37.30 5.58 11.56
CA ALA A 217 38.43 5.67 10.63
C ALA A 217 38.37 6.92 9.74
N ASN A 218 37.18 7.31 9.28
CA ASN A 218 36.97 8.54 8.51
C ASN A 218 37.17 9.80 9.39
N ALA A 219 36.76 9.76 10.66
CA ALA A 219 36.99 10.85 11.63
C ALA A 219 38.48 11.03 11.97
N ASP A 220 39.26 9.96 11.92
CA ASP A 220 40.73 9.95 12.06
C ASP A 220 41.46 10.31 10.74
N GLY A 221 40.73 10.78 9.72
CA GLY A 221 41.29 11.21 8.43
C GLY A 221 41.89 10.09 7.57
N SER A 222 41.70 8.82 7.96
CA SER A 222 42.43 7.68 7.38
C SER A 222 41.77 7.04 6.15
N ARG A 223 40.56 7.46 5.76
CA ARG A 223 39.89 7.00 4.53
C ARG A 223 38.70 7.89 4.12
N ASN A 224 38.49 8.05 2.81
CA ASN A 224 37.27 8.61 2.23
C ASN A 224 36.39 7.46 1.77
N VAL A 225 35.36 7.10 2.55
CA VAL A 225 34.39 6.07 2.17
C VAL A 225 33.00 6.68 2.13
N SER A 226 32.55 7.04 0.92
CA SER A 226 31.17 7.44 0.61
C SER A 226 30.36 6.20 0.19
N ARG A 227 29.92 5.40 1.16
CA ARG A 227 28.91 4.35 0.90
C ARG A 227 27.60 4.73 1.56
N CYS A 228 26.55 4.89 0.74
CA CYS A 228 25.21 5.17 1.21
C CYS A 228 24.70 4.01 2.09
N PRO A 229 24.23 4.28 3.32
CA PRO A 229 23.43 3.31 4.05
C PRO A 229 22.13 3.12 3.27
N TYR A 230 21.76 1.86 3.03
CA TYR A 230 20.65 1.48 2.18
C TYR A 230 19.34 2.18 2.59
N ASP A 231 18.91 3.17 1.80
CA ASP A 231 17.55 3.69 1.86
C ASP A 231 16.60 2.64 1.31
N ILE A 232 15.54 2.31 2.07
CA ILE A 232 14.47 1.44 1.61
C ILE A 232 13.66 2.21 0.59
N THR A 233 14.08 2.17 -0.67
CA THR A 233 13.33 2.79 -1.76
C THR A 233 12.04 2.01 -2.03
N VAL A 234 10.91 2.67 -1.79
CA VAL A 234 9.59 2.22 -2.28
C VAL A 234 9.36 2.81 -3.67
N SER A 235 9.87 2.12 -4.69
CA SER A 235 9.54 2.47 -6.09
C SER A 235 8.15 1.94 -6.42
N LEU A 236 7.23 2.86 -6.75
CA LEU A 236 5.97 2.59 -7.43
C LEU A 236 6.20 2.95 -8.90
N LEU A 237 6.40 1.96 -9.77
CA LEU A 237 6.45 2.18 -11.20
C LEU A 237 5.26 1.45 -11.83
N VAL A 238 4.24 2.20 -12.24
CA VAL A 238 3.18 1.68 -13.11
C VAL A 238 3.53 2.10 -14.52
N THR A 239 4.05 1.17 -15.32
CA THR A 239 4.15 1.35 -16.76
C THR A 239 3.16 0.39 -17.41
N LEU A 240 2.01 0.92 -17.81
CA LEU A 240 1.16 0.28 -18.81
C LEU A 240 1.66 0.78 -20.17
N ASP A 241 2.61 0.08 -20.76
CA ASP A 241 2.94 0.31 -22.17
C ASP A 241 1.75 -0.20 -23.00
N THR A 242 1.01 0.74 -23.56
CA THR A 242 -0.06 0.52 -24.54
C THR A 242 0.46 -0.28 -25.72
N ILE A 243 -0.22 -1.39 -26.02
CA ILE A 243 0.00 -2.21 -27.20
C ILE A 243 -0.50 -1.42 -28.43
N PRO A 244 0.34 -1.09 -29.43
CA PRO A 244 -0.17 -0.74 -30.75
C PRO A 244 -0.64 -2.04 -31.45
N GLU A 245 -1.84 -1.97 -32.04
CA GLU A 245 -2.50 -3.04 -32.82
C GLU A 245 -1.63 -3.61 -33.94
#